data_AF-A0A5Z0XHV1-F1
#
_entry.id   AF-A0A5Z0XHV1-F1
#
_cell.length_a   1.000
_cell.length_b   1.000
_cell.length_c   1.000
_cell.angle_alpha   90.00
_cell.angle_beta   90.00
_cell.angle_gamma   90.00
#
_symmetry.space_group_name_H-M   'P 1'
#
loop_
_entity.id
_entity.type
_entity.pdbx_description
1 polymer ?
#
loop_
_entity_poly.entity_id
_entity_poly.type
_entity_poly.pdbx_seq_one_letter_code
_entity_poly.pdbx_strand_id
1 'polypeptide(L)'
;MGFRINTNVAALNAKANSDLNAKSLDSSLARLSSGLRINSAADDASGMAIADSLRSQANTLGQAISNGNDALGILQTADKAMDEQLKILDTIKTKATQAAQDGQSLKTRTMLQADINKLMEELDNIANTTAFNGKQLLSGNFTNQEFQIGSSSNQTVKATIG
;
A
#
# COMPACT_ATOMS: atom_id res chain seq x y z
N MET A 1 1.37 19.75 74.53
CA MET A 1 1.30 20.24 73.14
C MET A 1 2.18 21.48 73.00
N GLY A 2 3.47 21.29 72.78
CA GLY A 2 4.47 22.36 72.85
C GLY A 2 4.44 23.25 71.61
N PHE A 3 4.20 24.55 71.82
CA PHE A 3 4.27 25.58 70.79
C PHE A 3 5.75 25.83 70.45
N ARG A 4 6.31 25.06 69.51
CA ARG A 4 7.67 25.29 68.99
C ARG A 4 7.61 26.33 67.86
N ILE A 5 8.22 27.50 68.07
CA ILE A 5 8.18 28.63 67.13
C ILE A 5 9.07 28.39 65.89
N ASN A 6 10.18 27.66 66.04
CA ASN A 6 11.15 27.42 64.96
C ASN A 6 10.68 26.41 63.89
N THR A 7 9.66 25.60 64.17
CA THR A 7 9.15 24.59 63.22
C THR A 7 7.64 24.69 63.17
N ASN A 8 7.13 25.48 62.22
CA ASN A 8 5.70 25.66 62.04
C ASN A 8 5.10 24.49 61.23
N VAL A 9 4.59 23.50 61.95
CA VAL A 9 3.98 22.29 61.37
C VAL A 9 2.74 22.62 60.52
N ALA A 10 1.97 23.65 60.87
CA ALA A 10 0.81 24.08 60.09
C ALA A 10 1.21 24.65 58.72
N ALA A 11 2.28 25.45 58.67
CA ALA A 11 2.82 25.97 57.41
C ALA A 11 3.40 24.86 56.53
N LEU A 12 4.09 23.87 57.12
CA LEU A 12 4.62 22.71 56.38
C LEU A 12 3.49 21.85 55.78
N ASN A 13 2.40 21.65 56.52
CA ASN A 13 1.24 20.91 56.03
C ASN A 13 0.52 21.68 54.89
N ALA A 14 0.32 23.00 55.06
CA ALA A 14 -0.24 23.84 54.00
C ALA A 14 0.61 23.81 52.72
N LYS A 15 1.94 23.86 52.86
CA LYS A 15 2.88 23.75 51.72
C LYS A 15 2.79 22.38 51.04
N ALA A 16 2.77 21.28 51.79
CA ALA A 16 2.63 19.94 51.24
C ALA A 16 1.33 19.77 50.42
N ASN A 17 0.19 20.26 50.94
CA ASN A 17 -1.08 20.23 50.21
C ASN A 17 -1.08 21.13 48.97
N SER A 18 -0.48 22.32 49.05
CA SER A 18 -0.34 23.22 47.90
C SER A 18 0.53 22.59 46.80
N ASP A 19 1.60 21.89 47.15
CA ASP A 19 2.48 21.24 46.18
C ASP A 19 1.79 20.04 45.50
N LEU A 20 0.96 19.29 46.23
CA LEU A 20 0.11 18.25 45.64
C LEU A 20 -0.91 18.83 44.65
N ASN A 21 -1.57 19.94 44.99
CA ASN A 21 -2.50 20.62 44.09
C ASN A 21 -1.81 21.18 42.84
N ALA A 22 -0.63 21.78 43.00
CA ALA A 22 0.15 22.30 41.88
C ALA A 22 0.55 21.19 40.89
N LYS A 23 0.95 20.01 41.38
CA LYS A 23 1.26 18.84 40.52
C LYS A 23 0.04 18.35 39.73
N SER A 24 -1.12 18.27 40.38
CA SER A 24 -2.37 17.86 39.71
C SER A 24 -2.83 18.87 38.66
N LEU A 25 -2.66 20.17 38.92
CA LEU A 25 -2.94 21.24 37.98
C LEU A 25 -2.02 21.14 36.75
N ASP A 26 -0.72 20.94 36.97
CA ASP A 26 0.27 20.83 35.89
C ASP A 26 -0.01 19.61 34.98
N SER A 27 -0.33 18.46 35.56
CA SER A 27 -0.77 17.28 34.80
C SER A 27 -2.03 17.54 33.97
N SER A 28 -3.02 18.24 34.54
CA SER A 28 -4.25 18.59 33.83
C SER A 28 -4.00 19.56 32.68
N LEU A 29 -3.12 20.53 32.88
CA LEU A 29 -2.72 21.49 31.84
C LEU A 29 -1.95 20.81 30.71
N ALA A 30 -1.06 19.86 31.03
CA ALA A 30 -0.34 19.07 30.05
C ALA A 30 -1.29 18.22 29.18
N ARG A 31 -2.30 17.59 29.78
CA ARG A 31 -3.35 16.84 29.04
C ARG A 31 -4.23 17.75 28.19
N LEU A 32 -4.56 18.94 28.68
CA LEU A 32 -5.32 19.93 27.92
C LEU A 32 -4.51 20.44 26.71
N SER A 33 -3.21 20.71 26.90
CA SER A 33 -2.34 21.20 25.85
C SER A 33 -2.05 20.15 24.78
N SER A 34 -1.91 18.87 25.15
CA SER A 34 -1.69 17.78 24.20
C SER A 34 -2.99 17.30 23.53
N GLY A 35 -4.14 17.52 24.19
CA GLY A 35 -5.42 16.91 23.82
C GLY A 35 -5.47 15.40 24.06
N LEU A 36 -4.43 14.81 24.66
CA LEU A 36 -4.34 13.38 24.93
C LEU A 36 -4.53 13.10 26.42
N ARG A 37 -5.36 12.11 26.74
CA ARG A 37 -5.60 11.68 28.13
C ARG A 37 -4.36 11.02 28.75
N ILE A 38 -3.58 10.30 27.95
CA ILE A 38 -2.37 9.58 28.37
C ILE A 38 -1.19 10.25 27.66
N ASN A 39 -0.37 10.98 28.43
CA ASN A 39 0.80 11.69 27.90
C ASN A 39 2.11 10.93 28.18
N SER A 40 2.15 10.14 29.25
CA SER A 40 3.33 9.38 29.67
C SER A 40 2.97 7.96 30.10
N ALA A 41 3.92 7.02 29.99
CA ALA A 41 3.73 5.65 30.47
C ALA A 41 3.54 5.58 32.00
N ALA A 42 3.91 6.65 32.71
CA ALA A 42 3.69 6.80 34.14
C ALA A 42 2.23 7.08 34.50
N ASP A 43 1.43 7.64 33.57
CA ASP A 43 0.00 7.89 33.78
C ASP A 43 -0.82 6.58 33.68
N ASP A 44 -0.52 5.77 32.67
CA ASP A 44 -1.19 4.48 32.41
C ASP A 44 -0.32 3.61 31.48
N ALA A 45 0.45 2.69 32.07
CA ALA A 45 1.38 1.85 31.31
C ALA A 45 0.67 0.87 30.37
N SER A 46 -0.46 0.28 30.78
CA SER A 46 -1.22 -0.65 29.94
C SER A 46 -2.01 0.09 28.86
N GLY A 47 -2.59 1.24 29.21
CA GLY A 47 -3.25 2.13 28.24
C GLY A 47 -2.30 2.63 27.17
N MET A 48 -1.07 3.03 27.54
CA MET A 48 -0.04 3.43 26.58
C MET A 48 0.40 2.26 25.68
N ALA A 49 0.63 1.06 26.24
CA ALA A 49 1.02 -0.10 25.44
C ALA A 49 -0.04 -0.50 24.41
N ILE A 50 -1.33 -0.45 24.77
CA ILE A 50 -2.43 -0.70 23.84
C ILE A 50 -2.49 0.40 22.77
N ALA A 51 -2.36 1.66 23.17
CA ALA A 51 -2.37 2.79 22.23
C ALA A 51 -1.22 2.71 21.21
N ASP A 52 -0.01 2.36 21.65
CA ASP A 52 1.15 2.18 20.77
C ASP A 52 0.96 0.99 19.82
N SER A 53 0.42 -0.12 20.31
CA SER A 53 0.06 -1.26 19.46
C SER A 53 -0.96 -0.87 18.38
N LEU A 54 -2.03 -0.16 18.75
CA LEU A 54 -3.03 0.30 17.80
C LEU A 54 -2.47 1.34 16.83
N ARG A 55 -1.60 2.24 17.29
CA ARG A 55 -0.93 3.23 16.43
C ARG A 55 -0.01 2.55 15.42
N SER A 56 0.75 1.54 15.85
CA SER A 56 1.57 0.73 14.96
C SER A 56 0.70 0.04 13.90
N GLN A 57 -0.39 -0.61 14.30
CA GLN A 57 -1.33 -1.24 13.38
C GLN A 57 -1.94 -0.24 12.39
N ALA A 58 -2.36 0.93 12.85
CA ALA A 58 -2.93 1.98 12.00
C ALA A 58 -1.93 2.46 10.95
N ASN A 59 -0.67 2.68 11.34
CA ASN A 59 0.39 3.08 10.41
C ASN A 59 0.67 1.97 9.38
N THR A 60 0.76 0.72 9.82
CA THR A 60 0.99 -0.42 8.92
C THR A 60 -0.18 -0.62 7.96
N LEU A 61 -1.42 -0.46 8.42
CA LEU A 61 -2.60 -0.48 7.55
C LEU A 61 -2.59 0.67 6.53
N GLY A 62 -2.15 1.87 6.94
CA GLY A 62 -1.95 3.00 6.02
C GLY A 62 -1.01 2.64 4.86
N GLN A 63 0.14 2.03 5.17
CA GLN A 63 1.08 1.56 4.14
C GLN A 63 0.50 0.39 3.31
N ALA A 64 -0.23 -0.52 3.95
CA ALA A 64 -0.88 -1.63 3.26
C ALA A 64 -1.91 -1.17 2.22
N ILE A 65 -2.66 -0.09 2.51
CA ILE A 65 -3.58 0.54 1.55
C ILE A 65 -2.80 1.06 0.34
N SER A 66 -1.67 1.76 0.57
CA SER A 66 -0.80 2.22 -0.52
C SER A 66 -0.26 1.06 -1.36
N ASN A 67 0.23 -0.02 -0.72
CA ASN A 67 0.69 -1.21 -1.43
C ASN A 67 -0.41 -1.87 -2.27
N GLY A 68 -1.65 -1.89 -1.75
CA GLY A 68 -2.82 -2.38 -2.50
C GLY A 68 -3.16 -1.52 -3.72
N ASN A 69 -3.04 -0.20 -3.60
CA ASN A 69 -3.20 0.72 -4.73
C ASN A 69 -2.11 0.52 -5.80
N ASP A 70 -0.87 0.26 -5.39
CA ASP A 70 0.21 -0.05 -6.32
C ASP A 70 -0.06 -1.38 -7.05
N ALA A 71 -0.54 -2.41 -6.33
CA ALA A 71 -0.94 -3.67 -6.93
C ALA A 71 -2.06 -3.48 -7.96
N LEU A 72 -3.07 -2.64 -7.65
CA LEU A 72 -4.13 -2.28 -8.60
C LEU A 72 -3.57 -1.58 -9.84
N GLY A 73 -2.65 -0.62 -9.67
CA GLY A 73 -2.01 0.07 -10.79
C GLY A 73 -1.21 -0.86 -11.70
N ILE A 74 -0.49 -1.83 -11.12
CA ILE A 74 0.25 -2.86 -11.87
C ILE A 74 -0.72 -3.72 -12.69
N LEU A 75 -1.76 -4.25 -12.04
CA LEU A 75 -2.74 -5.13 -12.69
C LEU A 75 -3.51 -4.41 -13.81
N GLN A 76 -3.92 -3.16 -13.58
CA GLN A 76 -4.59 -2.36 -14.61
C GLN A 76 -3.69 -2.06 -15.82
N THR A 77 -2.39 -1.84 -15.57
CA THR A 77 -1.43 -1.59 -16.65
C THR A 77 -1.26 -2.85 -17.50
N ALA A 78 -1.12 -4.01 -16.86
CA ALA A 78 -1.04 -5.30 -17.54
C ALA A 78 -2.32 -5.61 -18.32
N ASP A 79 -3.49 -5.41 -17.71
CA ASP A 79 -4.81 -5.67 -18.31
C ASP A 79 -5.05 -4.83 -19.57
N LYS A 80 -4.75 -3.52 -19.51
CA LYS A 80 -4.86 -2.63 -20.68
C LYS A 80 -3.87 -2.98 -21.79
N ALA A 81 -2.66 -3.44 -21.45
CA ALA A 81 -1.72 -3.90 -22.45
C ALA A 81 -2.16 -5.21 -23.12
N MET A 82 -2.77 -6.13 -22.36
CA MET A 82 -3.38 -7.36 -22.92
C MET A 82 -4.58 -7.05 -23.82
N ASP A 83 -5.40 -6.06 -23.50
CA ASP A 83 -6.53 -5.63 -24.36
C ASP A 83 -6.03 -5.26 -25.77
N GLU A 84 -4.87 -4.63 -25.89
CA GLU A 84 -4.29 -4.30 -27.18
C GLU A 84 -3.78 -5.54 -27.93
N GLN A 85 -3.16 -6.49 -27.21
CA GLN A 85 -2.79 -7.79 -27.80
C GLN A 85 -4.01 -8.56 -28.31
N LEU A 86 -5.14 -8.52 -27.60
CA LEU A 86 -6.39 -9.16 -28.04
C LEU A 86 -6.92 -8.55 -29.34
N LYS A 87 -6.88 -7.22 -29.51
CA LYS A 87 -7.28 -6.56 -30.77
C LYS A 87 -6.37 -6.92 -31.93
N ILE A 88 -5.06 -7.02 -31.68
CA ILE A 88 -4.08 -7.47 -32.68
C ILE A 88 -4.42 -8.91 -33.11
N LEU A 89 -4.67 -9.81 -32.16
CA LEU A 89 -5.03 -11.21 -32.45
C LEU A 89 -6.34 -11.32 -33.25
N ASP A 90 -7.35 -10.51 -32.94
CA ASP A 90 -8.60 -10.48 -33.70
C ASP A 90 -8.38 -9.98 -35.14
N THR A 91 -7.49 -9.00 -35.31
CA THR A 91 -7.09 -8.51 -36.64
C THR A 91 -6.34 -9.59 -37.43
N ILE A 92 -5.40 -10.32 -36.79
CA ILE A 92 -4.70 -11.46 -37.40
C ILE A 92 -5.70 -12.53 -37.83
N LYS A 93 -6.67 -12.87 -36.98
CA LYS A 93 -7.73 -13.84 -37.28
C LYS A 93 -8.57 -13.42 -38.49
N THR A 94 -8.91 -12.14 -38.58
CA THR A 94 -9.65 -11.57 -39.72
C THR A 94 -8.84 -11.68 -41.01
N LYS A 95 -7.55 -11.33 -40.98
CA LYS A 95 -6.65 -11.46 -42.15
C LYS A 95 -6.42 -12.92 -42.55
N ALA A 96 -6.29 -13.83 -41.59
CA ALA A 96 -6.17 -15.26 -41.84
C ALA A 96 -7.43 -15.82 -42.52
N THR A 97 -8.61 -15.42 -42.06
CA THR A 97 -9.90 -15.78 -42.69
C THR A 97 -10.00 -15.22 -44.10
N GLN A 98 -9.54 -13.98 -44.33
CA GLN A 98 -9.49 -13.37 -45.66
C GLN A 98 -8.54 -14.13 -46.60
N ALA A 99 -7.38 -14.59 -46.10
CA ALA A 99 -6.41 -15.35 -46.88
C ALA A 99 -6.92 -16.75 -47.28
N ALA A 100 -7.83 -17.33 -46.50
CA ALA A 100 -8.43 -18.65 -46.72
C ALA A 100 -9.40 -18.69 -47.91
N GLN A 101 -9.86 -17.54 -48.41
CA GLN A 101 -10.74 -17.50 -49.59
C GLN A 101 -9.95 -17.81 -50.88
N ASP A 102 -10.55 -18.61 -51.77
CA ASP A 102 -9.91 -19.07 -53.00
C ASP A 102 -9.86 -18.01 -54.11
N GLY A 103 -10.56 -16.89 -53.92
CA GLY A 103 -10.46 -15.70 -54.79
C GLY A 103 -9.16 -14.89 -54.61
N GLN A 104 -8.29 -15.29 -53.67
CA GLN A 104 -7.00 -14.64 -53.45
C GLN A 104 -5.89 -15.33 -54.24
N SER A 105 -5.06 -14.52 -54.91
CA SER A 105 -3.86 -15.01 -55.59
C SER A 105 -2.73 -15.30 -54.59
N LEU A 106 -1.71 -16.06 -55.02
CA LEU A 106 -0.52 -16.31 -54.19
C LEU A 106 0.17 -14.99 -53.77
N LYS A 107 0.26 -14.00 -54.66
CA LYS A 107 0.85 -12.69 -54.35
C LYS A 107 0.09 -11.95 -53.24
N THR A 108 -1.24 -11.98 -53.25
CA THR A 108 -2.05 -11.31 -52.22
C THR A 108 -1.99 -12.05 -50.89
N ARG A 109 -1.93 -13.39 -50.89
CA ARG A 109 -1.65 -14.18 -49.69
C ARG A 109 -0.28 -13.84 -49.08
N THR A 110 0.76 -13.63 -49.89
CA THR A 110 2.08 -13.19 -49.40
C THR A 110 2.02 -11.81 -48.74
N MET A 111 1.25 -10.86 -49.28
CA MET A 111 1.06 -9.54 -48.67
C MET A 111 0.33 -9.63 -47.33
N LEU A 112 -0.73 -10.44 -47.24
CA LEU A 112 -1.45 -10.68 -45.98
C LEU A 112 -0.53 -11.32 -44.93
N GLN A 113 0.33 -12.27 -45.32
CA GLN A 113 1.31 -12.86 -44.41
C GLN A 113 2.33 -11.84 -43.91
N ALA A 114 2.82 -10.95 -44.78
CA ALA A 114 3.76 -9.90 -44.36
C ALA A 114 3.13 -8.96 -43.31
N ASP A 115 1.85 -8.66 -43.45
CA ASP A 115 1.09 -7.84 -42.50
C ASP A 115 0.87 -8.58 -41.18
N ILE A 116 0.50 -9.87 -41.23
CA ILE A 116 0.40 -10.73 -40.04
C ILE A 116 1.75 -10.81 -39.30
N ASN A 117 2.86 -10.93 -40.01
CA ASN A 117 4.19 -10.95 -39.40
C ASN A 117 4.49 -9.65 -38.64
N LYS A 118 4.08 -8.50 -39.17
CA LYS A 118 4.23 -7.21 -38.47
C LYS A 118 3.35 -7.09 -37.25
N LEU A 119 2.12 -7.59 -37.32
CA LEU A 119 1.21 -7.66 -36.17
C LEU A 119 1.74 -8.58 -35.07
N MET A 120 2.37 -9.71 -35.43
CA MET A 120 3.03 -10.59 -34.46
C MET A 120 4.26 -9.93 -33.83
N GLU A 121 5.07 -9.21 -34.62
CA GLU A 121 6.20 -8.43 -34.10
C GLU A 121 5.74 -7.37 -33.08
N GLU A 122 4.60 -6.71 -33.35
CA GLU A 122 4.03 -5.74 -32.43
C GLU A 122 3.46 -6.38 -31.16
N LEU A 123 2.84 -7.56 -31.27
CA LEU A 123 2.38 -8.33 -30.12
C LEU A 123 3.55 -8.66 -29.17
N ASP A 124 4.67 -9.12 -29.73
CA ASP A 124 5.91 -9.39 -28.99
C ASP A 124 6.51 -8.10 -28.40
N ASN A 125 6.46 -6.97 -29.11
CA ASN A 125 6.91 -5.68 -28.57
C ASN A 125 6.10 -5.26 -27.35
N ILE A 126 4.77 -5.41 -27.37
CA ILE A 126 3.91 -5.10 -26.21
C ILE A 126 4.28 -5.98 -25.02
N ALA A 127 4.48 -7.29 -25.25
CA ALA A 127 4.86 -8.22 -24.19
C ALA A 127 6.19 -7.86 -23.52
N ASN A 128 7.18 -7.44 -24.33
CA ASN A 128 8.54 -7.13 -23.89
C ASN A 128 8.74 -5.70 -23.38
N THR A 129 7.81 -4.77 -23.69
CA THR A 129 7.93 -3.35 -23.32
C THR A 129 7.04 -2.99 -22.12
N THR A 130 5.99 -3.79 -21.85
CA THR A 130 5.07 -3.53 -20.75
C THR A 130 5.73 -3.81 -19.39
N ALA A 131 6.22 -2.74 -18.77
CA ALA A 131 6.88 -2.80 -17.47
C ALA A 131 6.30 -1.77 -16.48
N PHE A 132 6.29 -2.14 -15.20
CA PHE A 132 6.01 -1.23 -14.10
C PHE A 132 7.22 -1.11 -13.19
N ASN A 133 7.75 0.10 -13.02
CA ASN A 133 8.93 0.38 -12.21
C ASN A 133 10.12 -0.56 -12.53
N GLY A 134 10.34 -0.84 -13.82
CA GLY A 134 11.40 -1.72 -14.31
C GLY A 134 11.11 -3.23 -14.25
N LYS A 135 9.98 -3.66 -13.66
CA LYS A 135 9.55 -5.07 -13.72
C LYS A 135 8.66 -5.31 -14.92
N GLN A 136 9.07 -6.24 -15.78
CA GLN A 136 8.27 -6.71 -16.93
C GLN A 136 7.03 -7.46 -16.44
N LEU A 137 5.86 -7.11 -16.96
CA LEU A 137 4.58 -7.66 -16.51
C LEU A 137 4.10 -8.83 -17.37
N LEU A 138 4.27 -8.74 -18.70
CA LEU A 138 3.70 -9.67 -19.69
C LEU A 138 4.73 -10.65 -20.28
N SER A 139 5.92 -10.74 -19.68
CA SER A 139 7.01 -11.60 -20.17
C SER A 139 6.96 -13.03 -19.62
N GLY A 140 5.93 -13.38 -18.85
CA GLY A 140 5.84 -14.66 -18.11
C GLY A 140 6.72 -14.73 -16.85
N ASN A 141 7.59 -13.75 -16.62
CA ASN A 141 8.45 -13.70 -15.42
C ASN A 141 7.75 -13.13 -14.18
N PHE A 142 6.56 -12.55 -14.34
CA PHE A 142 5.79 -11.95 -13.24
C PHE A 142 4.98 -13.02 -12.50
N THR A 143 5.68 -13.97 -11.89
CA THR A 143 5.08 -15.09 -11.15
C THR A 143 5.26 -14.92 -9.65
N ASN A 144 4.26 -15.31 -8.86
CA ASN A 144 4.29 -15.30 -7.39
C ASN A 144 4.74 -13.96 -6.77
N GLN A 145 4.35 -12.84 -7.36
CA GLN A 145 4.66 -11.54 -6.79
C GLN A 145 3.72 -11.27 -5.61
N GLU A 146 4.31 -10.97 -4.44
CA GLU A 146 3.57 -10.79 -3.19
C GLU A 146 3.39 -9.31 -2.86
N PHE A 147 2.16 -8.91 -2.56
CA PHE A 147 1.81 -7.58 -2.08
C PHE A 147 1.31 -7.68 -0.64
N GLN A 148 2.05 -7.10 0.30
CA GLN A 148 1.66 -7.05 1.71
C GLN A 148 0.54 -6.02 1.90
N ILE A 149 -0.63 -6.51 2.29
CA ILE A 149 -1.87 -5.71 2.45
C ILE A 149 -2.47 -5.78 3.86
N GLY A 150 -1.78 -6.41 4.81
CA GLY A 150 -2.22 -6.50 6.20
C GLY A 150 -1.25 -5.90 7.21
N SER A 151 -1.71 -5.79 8.46
CA SER A 151 -0.91 -5.25 9.57
C SER A 151 0.07 -6.28 10.16
N SER A 152 -0.21 -7.57 9.99
CA SER A 152 0.62 -8.67 10.46
C SER A 152 1.46 -9.27 9.33
N SER A 153 2.58 -9.90 9.68
CA SER A 153 3.45 -10.59 8.72
C SER A 153 2.69 -11.61 7.87
N ASN A 154 3.05 -11.72 6.59
CA ASN A 154 2.53 -12.70 5.64
C ASN A 154 1.03 -12.56 5.31
N GLN A 155 0.45 -11.38 5.54
CA GLN A 155 -0.88 -11.04 5.03
C GLN A 155 -0.73 -10.45 3.63
N THR A 156 -0.48 -11.33 2.65
CA THR A 156 -0.13 -10.96 1.28
C THR A 156 -1.16 -11.43 0.26
N VAL A 157 -1.28 -10.68 -0.84
CA VAL A 157 -1.94 -11.13 -2.08
C VAL A 157 -0.85 -11.56 -3.06
N LYS A 158 -1.04 -12.70 -3.70
CA LYS A 158 -0.16 -13.21 -4.75
C LYS A 158 -0.73 -12.90 -6.11
N ALA A 159 0.03 -12.22 -6.95
CA ALA A 159 -0.29 -12.03 -8.35
C ALA A 159 0.67 -12.84 -9.22
N THR A 160 0.09 -13.54 -10.19
CA THR A 160 0.82 -14.25 -11.24
C THR A 160 0.22 -13.83 -12.56
N ILE A 161 1.02 -13.18 -13.39
CA ILE A 161 0.67 -12.78 -14.75
C ILE A 161 1.50 -13.68 -15.66
N GLY A 162 0.79 -14.52 -16.43
CA GLY A 162 1.36 -15.51 -17.34
C GLY A 162 1.71 -14.93 -18.70
#